data_AF-A0A372J2B5-F1
#
_entry.id   AF-A0A372J2B5-F1
#
_cell.length_a   1.000
_cell.length_b   1.000
_cell.length_c   1.000
_cell.angle_alpha   90.00
_cell.angle_beta   90.00
_cell.angle_gamma   90.00
#
_symmetry.space_group_name_H-M   'P 1'
#
loop_
_entity.id
_entity.type
_entity.pdbx_description
1 polymer ?
#
loop_
_entity_poly.entity_id
_entity_poly.type
_entity_poly.pdbx_seq_one_letter_code
_entity_poly.pdbx_strand_id
1 'polypeptide(L)'
;MGAGAAGAGATRVWPPVPGPLTGAPIALLRHPAEPSRFALALVALAVAAAVAVFVLVSLGQATVLLAIVLGIAGAVLLIWVLVQIWRIRLLGDAVLVSERTLPEVQAVVDVVRGRLSYSRRVDLFVVDKISRVLSADDAPISLTTYFGVHVLVAEGDALGDPGDPDEREQLLFTLATYVGALKARYGQWWSPIFTAFQMTGLTVFVAPFVLPYHRATVFSGDRIAYACCGDLEVSLQAVYRALVGTTVAPHLRADGLTAQALQARRRPLLRFAQLLRPTPHATSRYLELLSFVRLWTPAAFAAHRPPLAGADPEAERVLTALARRRAHPAVVLVGIALAGAALVGGLVLGAVFRDSAVARGIVEAVEAGEDGGGEGTGGGAPVPTEEELLLALLPPDLRAGCAAGGADPAAGLVASIECPLGGNRPDGLTLFAFESAPAMGDAFEAFVGDLPAGDCAIGNARNTWVLEGVTQGPLGCYESSAGDTTILWGSAANAVLALAQDATWSPSVMYRWWTTDAPTLR
;
A
#
# COMPACT_ATOMS: atom_id res chain seq x y z
N MET A 1 -3.32 50.40 -33.87
CA MET A 1 -1.87 50.18 -33.71
C MET A 1 -1.50 50.49 -32.26
N GLY A 2 -1.50 49.47 -31.41
CA GLY A 2 -1.02 49.55 -30.02
C GLY A 2 -0.21 48.29 -29.78
N ALA A 3 1.11 48.44 -29.70
CA ALA A 3 2.05 47.33 -29.60
C ALA A 3 1.97 46.68 -28.22
N GLY A 4 1.69 45.38 -28.19
CA GLY A 4 1.75 44.55 -27.00
C GLY A 4 3.20 44.26 -26.62
N ALA A 5 3.56 44.58 -25.38
CA ALA A 5 4.79 44.12 -24.76
C ALA A 5 4.56 42.69 -24.23
N ALA A 6 4.96 41.69 -25.02
CA ALA A 6 5.10 40.33 -24.55
C ALA A 6 6.32 40.27 -23.61
N GLY A 7 6.06 40.21 -22.30
CA GLY A 7 7.10 39.97 -21.30
C GLY A 7 7.66 38.57 -21.47
N ALA A 8 8.89 38.47 -21.98
CA ALA A 8 9.67 37.25 -21.95
C ALA A 8 9.94 36.89 -20.48
N GLY A 9 9.23 35.89 -19.96
CA GLY A 9 9.51 35.31 -18.65
C GLY A 9 10.89 34.67 -18.68
N ALA A 10 11.88 35.40 -18.16
CA ALA A 10 13.21 34.85 -17.93
C ALA A 10 13.07 33.68 -16.94
N THR A 11 13.21 32.46 -17.45
CA THR A 11 13.36 31.26 -16.64
C THR A 11 14.56 31.47 -15.73
N ARG A 12 14.30 31.71 -14.43
CA ARG A 12 15.36 31.77 -13.42
C ARG A 12 16.00 30.38 -13.35
N VAL A 13 17.10 30.20 -14.06
CA VAL A 13 17.99 29.05 -13.88
C VAL A 13 18.70 29.25 -12.55
N TRP A 14 18.21 28.59 -11.51
CA TRP A 14 18.81 28.63 -10.19
C TRP A 14 20.18 27.94 -10.23
N PRO A 15 21.27 28.60 -9.79
CA PRO A 15 22.57 27.95 -9.73
C PRO A 15 22.50 26.78 -8.72
N PRO A 16 22.94 25.57 -9.10
CA PRO A 16 22.91 24.43 -8.20
C PRO A 16 23.91 24.65 -7.06
N VAL A 17 23.42 24.82 -5.84
CA VAL A 17 24.27 24.67 -4.64
C VAL A 17 24.66 23.19 -4.56
N PRO A 18 25.97 22.84 -4.68
CA PRO A 18 26.39 21.45 -4.55
C PRO A 18 26.13 20.99 -3.11
N GLY A 19 25.45 19.86 -2.95
CA GLY A 19 25.37 19.20 -1.66
C GLY A 19 26.76 18.80 -1.14
N PRO A 20 26.92 18.61 0.18
CA PRO A 20 28.20 18.34 0.85
C PRO A 20 28.85 17.04 0.38
N LEU A 21 28.09 16.15 -0.27
CA LEU A 21 28.55 14.86 -0.78
C LEU A 21 28.37 14.74 -2.31
N THR A 22 28.28 15.87 -3.02
CA THR A 22 28.18 15.87 -4.49
C THR A 22 29.40 15.18 -5.09
N GLY A 23 29.18 14.06 -5.78
CA GLY A 23 30.25 13.22 -6.38
C GLY A 23 30.65 11.99 -5.57
N ALA A 24 30.12 11.80 -4.34
CA ALA A 24 30.32 10.55 -3.62
C ALA A 24 29.72 9.37 -4.44
N PRO A 25 30.47 8.26 -4.61
CA PRO A 25 29.95 7.12 -5.34
C PRO A 25 28.73 6.55 -4.61
N ILE A 26 27.64 6.32 -5.35
CA ILE A 26 26.35 5.87 -4.80
C ILE A 26 26.47 4.62 -3.96
N ALA A 27 27.42 3.74 -4.27
CA ALA A 27 27.72 2.55 -3.48
C ALA A 27 28.02 2.86 -2.00
N LEU A 28 28.64 4.00 -1.69
CA LEU A 28 28.94 4.43 -0.31
C LEU A 28 27.72 5.02 0.41
N LEU A 29 26.74 5.53 -0.35
CA LEU A 29 25.51 6.13 0.19
C LEU A 29 24.44 5.07 0.49
N ARG A 30 24.60 3.84 -0.01
CA ARG A 30 23.67 2.74 0.25
C ARG A 30 23.62 2.35 1.72
N HIS A 31 22.43 1.96 2.17
CA HIS A 31 22.22 1.46 3.51
C HIS A 31 22.95 0.11 3.70
N PRO A 32 23.73 -0.09 4.79
CA PRO A 32 24.60 -1.24 4.96
C PRO A 32 23.86 -2.58 5.02
N ALA A 33 22.58 -2.57 5.42
CA ALA A 33 21.75 -3.78 5.43
C ALA A 33 21.07 -4.08 4.09
N GLU A 34 21.17 -3.19 3.09
CA GLU A 34 20.54 -3.42 1.79
C GLU A 34 21.07 -4.69 1.09
N PRO A 35 22.41 -4.95 1.02
CA PRO A 35 22.94 -6.13 0.33
C PRO A 35 22.58 -7.45 1.01
N SER A 36 22.56 -7.48 2.35
CA SER A 36 22.22 -8.70 3.10
C SER A 36 20.73 -9.04 3.04
N ARG A 37 19.87 -8.02 3.13
CA ARG A 37 18.42 -8.22 2.96
C ARG A 37 18.07 -8.58 1.51
N PHE A 38 18.78 -8.01 0.54
CA PHE A 38 18.67 -8.42 -0.85
C PHE A 38 19.01 -9.91 -1.03
N ALA A 39 20.17 -10.34 -0.51
CA ALA A 39 20.59 -11.74 -0.59
C ALA A 39 19.54 -12.68 0.02
N LEU A 40 19.03 -12.32 1.21
CA LEU A 40 17.99 -13.09 1.89
C LEU A 40 16.68 -13.16 1.09
N ALA A 41 16.24 -12.04 0.53
CA ALA A 41 15.07 -11.99 -0.35
C ALA A 41 15.28 -12.88 -1.59
N LEU A 42 16.46 -12.81 -2.21
CA LEU A 42 16.80 -13.63 -3.37
C LEU A 42 16.79 -15.14 -3.04
N VAL A 43 17.36 -15.55 -1.90
CA VAL A 43 17.34 -16.96 -1.48
C VAL A 43 15.90 -17.43 -1.21
N ALA A 44 15.09 -16.63 -0.51
CA ALA A 44 13.70 -16.99 -0.24
C ALA A 44 12.89 -17.17 -1.54
N LEU A 45 13.06 -16.26 -2.51
CA LEU A 45 12.47 -16.36 -3.84
C LEU A 45 12.93 -17.63 -4.57
N ALA A 46 14.22 -17.92 -4.54
CA ALA A 46 14.80 -19.09 -5.18
C ALA A 46 14.31 -20.40 -4.56
N VAL A 47 14.12 -20.46 -3.24
CA VAL A 47 13.54 -21.62 -2.55
C VAL A 47 12.08 -21.83 -2.96
N ALA A 48 11.27 -20.78 -2.96
CA ALA A 48 9.87 -20.88 -3.42
C ALA A 48 9.80 -21.38 -4.87
N ALA A 49 10.63 -20.82 -5.76
CA ALA A 49 10.73 -21.28 -7.14
C ALA A 49 11.26 -22.72 -7.24
N ALA A 50 12.23 -23.12 -6.42
CA ALA A 50 12.76 -24.49 -6.39
C ALA A 50 11.71 -25.52 -5.97
N VAL A 51 10.83 -25.18 -5.01
CA VAL A 51 9.70 -26.03 -4.63
C VAL A 51 8.73 -26.20 -5.79
N ALA A 52 8.38 -25.11 -6.49
CA ALA A 52 7.51 -25.20 -7.66
C ALA A 52 8.13 -26.05 -8.78
N VAL A 53 9.42 -25.86 -9.07
CA VAL A 53 10.16 -26.67 -10.06
C VAL A 53 10.23 -28.13 -9.64
N PHE A 54 10.49 -28.41 -8.36
CA PHE A 54 10.52 -29.77 -7.81
C PHE A 54 9.19 -30.49 -8.07
N VAL A 55 8.07 -29.86 -7.72
CA VAL A 55 6.73 -30.44 -7.90
C VAL A 55 6.50 -30.75 -9.38
N LEU A 56 6.69 -29.78 -10.27
CA LEU A 56 6.45 -29.94 -11.70
C LEU A 56 7.30 -31.05 -12.34
N VAL A 57 8.58 -31.13 -11.98
CA VAL A 57 9.50 -32.14 -12.53
C VAL A 57 9.17 -33.53 -11.97
N SER A 58 8.82 -33.62 -10.69
CA SER A 58 8.51 -34.89 -10.03
C SER A 58 7.26 -35.58 -10.57
N LEU A 59 6.32 -34.83 -11.14
CA LEU A 59 5.12 -35.35 -11.80
C LEU A 59 5.37 -35.80 -13.24
N GLY A 60 6.61 -35.67 -13.75
CA GLY A 60 6.95 -36.05 -15.11
C GLY A 60 6.26 -35.21 -16.20
N GLN A 61 5.61 -34.11 -15.83
CA GLN A 61 4.84 -33.26 -16.71
C GLN A 61 5.72 -32.21 -17.42
N ALA A 62 6.72 -32.67 -18.18
CA ALA A 62 7.59 -31.76 -18.93
C ALA A 62 6.82 -30.88 -19.93
N THR A 63 5.70 -31.39 -20.48
CA THR A 63 4.79 -30.62 -21.33
C THR A 63 4.05 -29.52 -20.55
N VAL A 64 3.67 -29.77 -19.30
CA VAL A 64 3.07 -28.77 -18.41
C VAL A 64 4.09 -27.72 -18.01
N LEU A 65 5.36 -28.10 -17.76
CA LEU A 65 6.43 -27.13 -17.52
C LEU A 65 6.59 -26.17 -18.72
N LEU A 66 6.61 -26.72 -19.95
CA LEU A 66 6.66 -25.90 -21.17
C LEU A 66 5.41 -25.02 -21.30
N ALA A 67 4.22 -25.56 -21.02
CA ALA A 67 2.96 -24.82 -21.04
C ALA A 67 2.94 -23.70 -19.98
N ILE A 68 3.49 -23.93 -18.79
CA ILE A 68 3.65 -22.93 -17.72
C ILE A 68 4.64 -21.86 -18.16
N VAL A 69 5.78 -22.22 -18.74
CA VAL A 69 6.74 -21.23 -19.26
C VAL A 69 6.11 -20.36 -20.34
N LEU A 70 5.38 -20.98 -21.28
CA LEU A 70 4.61 -20.27 -22.30
C LEU A 70 3.48 -19.43 -21.69
N GLY A 71 2.81 -19.95 -20.66
CA GLY A 71 1.75 -19.27 -19.91
C GLY A 71 2.28 -18.06 -19.15
N ILE A 72 3.43 -18.17 -18.48
CA ILE A 72 4.14 -17.06 -17.84
C ILE A 72 4.53 -16.04 -18.91
N ALA A 73 5.06 -16.46 -20.05
CA ALA A 73 5.38 -15.54 -21.15
C ALA A 73 4.13 -14.80 -21.67
N GLY A 74 3.01 -15.52 -21.85
CA GLY A 74 1.72 -14.97 -22.23
C GLY A 74 1.14 -14.02 -21.17
N ALA A 75 1.23 -14.38 -19.89
CA ALA A 75 0.81 -13.55 -18.76
C ALA A 75 1.67 -12.28 -18.65
N VAL A 76 2.99 -12.38 -18.81
CA VAL A 76 3.89 -11.21 -18.87
C VAL A 76 3.51 -10.29 -20.03
N LEU A 77 3.16 -10.84 -21.20
CA LEU A 77 2.67 -10.05 -22.34
C LEU A 77 1.30 -9.41 -22.05
N LEU A 78 0.36 -10.14 -21.44
CA LEU A 78 -0.95 -9.61 -21.06
C LEU A 78 -0.81 -8.49 -20.03
N ILE A 79 -0.02 -8.71 -18.99
CA ILE A 79 0.31 -7.70 -17.98
C ILE A 79 0.99 -6.51 -18.64
N TRP A 80 1.86 -6.74 -19.62
CA TRP A 80 2.45 -5.65 -20.40
C TRP A 80 1.36 -4.79 -21.06
N VAL A 81 0.38 -5.40 -21.71
CA VAL A 81 -0.77 -4.69 -22.30
C VAL A 81 -1.59 -3.98 -21.23
N LEU A 82 -1.93 -4.65 -20.12
CA LEU A 82 -2.71 -4.07 -19.01
C LEU A 82 -2.01 -2.86 -18.39
N VAL A 83 -0.69 -2.92 -18.23
CA VAL A 83 0.13 -1.81 -17.77
C VAL A 83 0.07 -0.63 -18.74
N GLN A 84 0.09 -0.87 -20.06
CA GLN A 84 -0.06 0.21 -21.04
C GLN A 84 -1.47 0.84 -20.96
N ILE A 85 -2.52 0.04 -20.82
CA ILE A 85 -3.90 0.53 -20.63
C ILE A 85 -4.00 1.34 -19.34
N TRP A 86 -3.43 0.84 -18.25
CA TRP A 86 -3.44 1.51 -16.96
C TRP A 86 -2.67 2.83 -17.00
N ARG A 87 -1.55 2.89 -17.73
CA ARG A 87 -0.83 4.14 -18.00
C ARG A 87 -1.68 5.16 -18.77
N ILE A 88 -2.52 4.71 -19.70
CA ILE A 88 -3.47 5.60 -20.40
C ILE A 88 -4.53 6.13 -19.43
N ARG A 89 -5.04 5.29 -18.52
CA ARG A 89 -5.97 5.76 -17.46
C ARG A 89 -5.33 6.79 -16.54
N LEU A 90 -4.07 6.58 -16.13
CA LEU A 90 -3.31 7.58 -15.38
C LEU A 90 -3.26 8.93 -16.09
N LEU A 91 -3.16 8.96 -17.41
CA LEU A 91 -3.16 10.22 -18.17
C LEU A 91 -4.54 10.91 -18.18
N GLY A 92 -5.62 10.16 -17.94
CA GLY A 92 -6.98 10.70 -17.83
C GLY A 92 -7.28 11.27 -16.44
N ASP A 93 -6.80 10.60 -15.39
CA ASP A 93 -7.16 10.90 -13.99
C ASP A 93 -6.05 11.60 -13.18
N ALA A 94 -4.90 11.87 -13.80
CA ALA A 94 -3.76 12.50 -13.13
C ALA A 94 -3.15 13.63 -13.96
N VAL A 95 -2.54 14.60 -13.27
CA VAL A 95 -1.79 15.69 -13.92
C VAL A 95 -0.34 15.25 -14.08
N LEU A 96 0.10 15.03 -15.32
CA LEU A 96 1.52 14.80 -15.62
C LEU A 96 2.30 16.09 -15.33
N VAL A 97 3.32 16.01 -14.46
CA VAL A 97 4.26 17.11 -14.20
C VAL A 97 5.10 17.33 -15.45
N SER A 98 5.05 18.57 -15.94
CA SER A 98 5.79 19.03 -17.11
C SER A 98 6.01 20.55 -17.00
N GLU A 99 6.88 21.09 -17.85
CA GLU A 99 7.09 22.55 -17.96
C GLU A 99 5.79 23.33 -18.28
N ARG A 100 4.77 22.67 -18.82
CA ARG A 100 3.49 23.31 -19.20
C ARG A 100 2.42 23.25 -18.13
N THR A 101 2.51 22.27 -17.23
CA THR A 101 1.47 21.97 -16.23
C THR A 101 1.90 22.40 -14.83
N LEU A 102 3.11 22.03 -14.42
CA LEU A 102 3.67 22.28 -13.09
C LEU A 102 5.19 22.59 -13.23
N PRO A 103 5.55 23.76 -13.79
CA PRO A 103 6.94 24.09 -14.14
C PRO A 103 7.88 24.12 -12.93
N GLU A 104 7.39 24.52 -11.76
CA GLU A 104 8.19 24.58 -10.53
C GLU A 104 8.57 23.18 -10.04
N VAL A 105 7.61 22.24 -10.06
CA VAL A 105 7.85 20.85 -9.68
C VAL A 105 8.78 20.18 -10.71
N GLN A 106 8.56 20.43 -12.00
CA GLN A 106 9.44 19.94 -13.07
C GLN A 106 10.88 20.41 -12.87
N ALA A 107 11.07 21.69 -12.52
CA ALA A 107 12.40 22.23 -12.23
C ALA A 107 13.08 21.49 -11.06
N VAL A 108 12.36 21.14 -10.00
CA VAL A 108 12.91 20.34 -8.90
C VAL A 108 13.29 18.92 -9.38
N VAL A 109 12.43 18.28 -10.18
CA VAL A 109 12.73 16.96 -10.78
C VAL A 109 14.03 17.02 -11.60
N ASP A 110 14.21 18.05 -12.42
CA ASP A 110 15.39 18.20 -13.26
C ASP A 110 16.65 18.53 -12.44
N VAL A 111 16.53 19.31 -11.37
CA VAL A 111 17.62 19.52 -10.40
C VAL A 111 18.04 18.21 -9.75
N VAL A 112 17.08 17.40 -9.27
CA VAL A 112 17.36 16.09 -8.67
C VAL A 112 18.03 15.16 -9.67
N ARG A 113 17.51 15.07 -10.90
CA ARG A 113 18.11 14.24 -11.97
C ARG A 113 19.51 14.72 -12.34
N GLY A 114 19.74 16.02 -12.41
CA GLY A 114 21.05 16.62 -12.67
C GLY A 114 22.05 16.30 -11.57
N ARG A 115 21.72 16.58 -10.30
CA ARG A 115 22.57 16.30 -9.13
C ARG A 115 22.88 14.82 -8.96
N LEU A 116 21.89 13.96 -9.21
CA LEU A 116 22.07 12.53 -9.17
C LEU A 116 22.59 11.95 -10.48
N SER A 117 22.89 12.74 -11.51
CA SER A 117 23.28 12.25 -12.86
C SER A 117 22.42 11.07 -13.32
N TYR A 118 21.10 11.20 -13.19
CA TYR A 118 20.12 10.18 -13.54
C TYR A 118 19.54 10.44 -14.93
N SER A 119 20.05 9.72 -15.93
CA SER A 119 19.72 9.94 -17.33
C SER A 119 18.38 9.35 -17.76
N ARG A 120 17.84 8.36 -17.03
CA ARG A 120 16.57 7.73 -17.39
C ARG A 120 15.40 8.69 -17.20
N ARG A 121 14.34 8.46 -17.98
CA ARG A 121 13.09 9.22 -17.89
C ARG A 121 12.36 8.87 -16.59
N VAL A 122 11.91 9.90 -15.88
CA VAL A 122 11.06 9.82 -14.70
C VAL A 122 9.84 10.67 -14.99
N ASP A 123 8.68 10.02 -15.18
CA ASP A 123 7.40 10.71 -15.30
C ASP A 123 6.81 10.85 -13.90
N LEU A 124 6.49 12.07 -13.47
CA LEU A 124 5.83 12.33 -12.19
C LEU A 124 4.38 12.72 -12.46
N PHE A 125 3.44 12.03 -11.83
CA PHE A 125 2.01 12.30 -11.92
C PHE A 125 1.50 12.78 -10.57
N VAL A 126 0.65 13.79 -10.59
CA VAL A 126 -0.03 14.33 -9.42
C VAL A 126 -1.48 13.89 -9.44
N VAL A 127 -1.92 13.27 -8.34
CA VAL A 127 -3.29 12.77 -8.13
C VAL A 127 -3.88 13.39 -6.87
N ASP A 128 -5.21 13.37 -6.75
CA ASP A 128 -5.91 13.76 -5.52
C ASP A 128 -5.58 12.78 -4.38
N LYS A 129 -5.83 11.48 -4.61
CA LYS A 129 -5.51 10.41 -3.67
C LYS A 129 -4.90 9.21 -4.38
N ILE A 130 -3.77 8.72 -3.87
CA ILE A 130 -3.08 7.56 -4.46
C ILE A 130 -3.94 6.31 -4.31
N SER A 131 -4.64 6.14 -3.19
CA SER A 131 -5.52 4.98 -2.94
C SER A 131 -6.61 4.78 -3.99
N ARG A 132 -7.07 5.86 -4.64
CA ARG A 132 -8.06 5.79 -5.74
C ARG A 132 -7.48 5.22 -7.04
N VAL A 133 -6.17 5.31 -7.20
CA VAL A 133 -5.47 5.01 -8.47
C VAL A 133 -4.60 3.75 -8.34
N LEU A 134 -3.96 3.56 -7.19
CA LEU A 134 -3.05 2.48 -6.86
C LEU A 134 -3.52 1.81 -5.55
N SER A 135 -4.03 0.58 -5.64
CA SER A 135 -4.60 -0.18 -4.52
C SER A 135 -3.59 -0.68 -3.46
N ALA A 136 -2.35 -0.19 -3.42
CA ALA A 136 -1.24 -0.95 -2.84
C ALA A 136 -0.41 -0.26 -1.73
N ASP A 137 -0.56 1.04 -1.46
CA ASP A 137 0.20 1.69 -0.36
C ASP A 137 -0.44 3.03 0.06
N ASP A 138 -0.54 3.28 1.37
CA ASP A 138 -0.99 4.57 1.95
C ASP A 138 0.11 5.65 1.90
N ALA A 139 1.21 5.38 1.19
CA ALA A 139 2.32 6.31 1.08
C ALA A 139 1.92 7.51 0.21
N PRO A 140 2.17 8.76 0.65
CA PRO A 140 1.77 9.97 -0.08
C PRO A 140 2.50 10.16 -1.41
N ILE A 141 3.58 9.39 -1.62
CA ILE A 141 4.26 9.25 -2.90
C ILE A 141 4.62 7.78 -3.10
N SER A 142 4.20 7.24 -4.24
CA SER A 142 4.49 5.87 -4.65
C SER A 142 5.36 5.86 -5.90
N LEU A 143 6.26 4.87 -5.95
CA LEU A 143 7.16 4.65 -7.07
C LEU A 143 6.80 3.34 -7.73
N THR A 144 6.47 3.41 -9.02
CA THR A 144 6.24 2.25 -9.86
C THR A 144 7.15 2.32 -11.10
N THR A 145 7.38 1.19 -11.75
CA THR A 145 8.19 1.14 -12.97
C THR A 145 7.48 0.32 -14.02
N TYR A 146 7.33 0.91 -15.20
CA TYR A 146 6.67 0.31 -16.35
C TYR A 146 7.65 0.24 -17.51
N PHE A 147 8.18 -0.96 -17.77
CA PHE A 147 8.97 -1.27 -18.98
C PHE A 147 10.05 -0.23 -19.32
N GLY A 148 10.83 0.18 -18.31
CA GLY A 148 11.94 1.13 -18.48
C GLY A 148 11.57 2.61 -18.28
N VAL A 149 10.29 2.93 -18.14
CA VAL A 149 9.81 4.24 -17.69
C VAL A 149 9.53 4.17 -16.19
N HIS A 150 10.16 5.06 -15.43
CA HIS A 150 9.88 5.18 -14.01
C HIS A 150 8.76 6.18 -13.80
N VAL A 151 7.72 5.74 -13.10
CA VAL A 151 6.55 6.56 -12.84
C VAL A 151 6.48 6.82 -11.35
N LEU A 152 6.56 8.08 -10.97
CA LEU A 152 6.26 8.55 -9.63
C LEU A 152 4.82 9.04 -9.62
N VAL A 153 4.05 8.61 -8.63
CA VAL A 153 2.70 9.12 -8.39
C VAL A 153 2.73 9.78 -7.02
N ALA A 154 2.35 11.05 -6.94
CA ALA A 154 2.32 11.84 -5.72
C ALA A 154 0.92 12.39 -5.48
N GLU A 155 0.48 12.40 -4.22
CA GLU A 155 -0.69 13.19 -3.83
C GLU A 155 -0.36 14.69 -3.93
N GLY A 156 -1.32 15.52 -4.32
CA GLY A 156 -1.13 16.97 -4.41
C GLY A 156 -0.58 17.57 -3.11
N ASP A 157 -1.16 17.15 -1.97
CA ASP A 157 -0.74 17.58 -0.63
C ASP A 157 0.70 17.17 -0.29
N ALA A 158 1.20 16.08 -0.89
CA ALA A 158 2.56 15.61 -0.68
C ALA A 158 3.61 16.53 -1.31
N LEU A 159 3.23 17.27 -2.37
CA LEU A 159 4.13 18.15 -3.11
C LEU A 159 4.30 19.53 -2.47
N GLY A 160 3.22 20.07 -1.90
CA GLY A 160 3.24 21.34 -1.18
C GLY A 160 3.15 22.54 -2.06
N ASP A 161 3.55 23.68 -1.51
CA ASP A 161 3.70 24.90 -2.28
C ASP A 161 5.13 24.97 -2.85
N PRO A 162 5.35 24.61 -4.14
CA PRO A 162 6.68 24.70 -4.74
C PRO A 162 7.15 26.15 -4.92
N GLY A 163 6.27 27.15 -4.71
CA GLY A 163 6.60 28.56 -4.66
C GLY A 163 7.31 28.99 -3.38
N ASP A 164 7.06 28.28 -2.26
CA ASP A 164 7.77 28.49 -1.00
C ASP A 164 9.19 27.86 -1.09
N PRO A 165 10.27 28.65 -0.91
CA PRO A 165 11.63 28.14 -0.92
C PRO A 165 11.86 26.96 0.03
N ASP A 166 11.28 26.99 1.23
CA ASP A 166 11.52 25.97 2.26
C ASP A 166 10.80 24.67 1.92
N GLU A 167 9.54 24.74 1.47
CA GLU A 167 8.79 23.58 1.00
C GLU A 167 9.41 23.00 -0.28
N ARG A 168 9.93 23.84 -1.17
CA ARG A 168 10.62 23.40 -2.38
C ARG A 168 11.88 22.60 -2.07
N GLU A 169 12.63 22.95 -1.04
CA GLU A 169 13.79 22.18 -0.60
C GLU A 169 13.38 20.84 0.04
N GLN A 170 12.26 20.81 0.77
CA GLN A 170 11.67 19.56 1.28
C GLN A 170 11.18 18.65 0.14
N LEU A 171 10.58 19.23 -0.90
CA LEU A 171 10.18 18.53 -2.12
C LEU A 171 11.41 17.97 -2.85
N LEU A 172 12.51 18.74 -2.92
CA LEU A 172 13.78 18.29 -3.48
C LEU A 172 14.30 17.05 -2.73
N PHE A 173 14.31 17.07 -1.39
CA PHE A 173 14.69 15.91 -0.58
C PHE A 173 13.79 14.71 -0.86
N THR A 174 12.48 14.93 -0.90
CA THR A 174 11.51 13.88 -1.10
C THR A 174 11.69 13.21 -2.47
N LEU A 175 11.76 14.00 -3.55
CA LEU A 175 12.01 13.48 -4.90
C LEU A 175 13.40 12.83 -5.02
N ALA A 176 14.43 13.41 -4.40
CA ALA A 176 15.77 12.82 -4.36
C ALA A 176 15.81 11.48 -3.61
N THR A 177 14.91 11.25 -2.66
CA THR A 177 14.78 9.97 -1.96
C THR A 177 14.37 8.88 -2.94
N TYR A 178 13.29 9.11 -3.70
CA TYR A 178 12.79 8.13 -4.65
C TYR A 178 13.69 7.98 -5.88
N VAL A 179 14.17 9.07 -6.48
CA VAL A 179 15.10 9.02 -7.62
C VAL A 179 16.45 8.44 -7.20
N GLY A 180 16.91 8.71 -5.98
CA GLY A 180 18.10 8.11 -5.40
C GLY A 180 17.95 6.60 -5.20
N ALA A 181 16.82 6.16 -4.63
CA ALA A 181 16.49 4.75 -4.51
C ALA A 181 16.39 4.06 -5.87
N LEU A 182 15.79 4.71 -6.88
CA LEU A 182 15.80 4.25 -8.27
C LEU A 182 17.22 4.06 -8.78
N LYS A 183 18.08 5.07 -8.66
CA LYS A 183 19.45 5.00 -9.15
C LYS A 183 20.25 3.90 -8.44
N ALA A 184 20.04 3.69 -7.14
CA ALA A 184 20.67 2.62 -6.37
C ALA A 184 20.18 1.21 -6.77
N ARG A 185 18.88 1.07 -7.06
CA ARG A 185 18.24 -0.19 -7.45
C ARG A 185 18.50 -0.57 -8.91
N TYR A 186 18.42 0.37 -9.85
CA TYR A 186 18.57 0.11 -11.29
C TYR A 186 20.01 0.07 -11.78
N GLY A 187 20.99 0.38 -10.92
CA GLY A 187 22.36 -0.10 -11.11
C GLY A 187 22.49 -1.63 -11.00
N GLN A 188 21.41 -2.34 -10.65
CA GLN A 188 21.41 -3.78 -10.41
C GLN A 188 20.60 -4.51 -11.47
N TRP A 189 21.20 -5.56 -12.06
CA TRP A 189 20.65 -6.31 -13.18
C TRP A 189 19.40 -7.15 -12.84
N TRP A 190 19.10 -7.35 -11.55
CA TRP A 190 18.05 -8.26 -11.07
C TRP A 190 16.69 -7.60 -10.80
N SER A 191 16.54 -6.28 -10.94
CA SER A 191 15.24 -5.61 -10.68
C SER A 191 14.06 -6.22 -11.47
N PRO A 192 14.21 -6.64 -12.74
CA PRO A 192 13.12 -7.29 -13.48
C PRO A 192 12.66 -8.62 -12.86
N ILE A 193 13.56 -9.37 -12.22
CA ILE A 193 13.26 -10.67 -11.61
C ILE A 193 12.30 -10.49 -10.42
N PHE A 194 12.55 -9.49 -9.58
CA PHE A 194 11.65 -9.17 -8.46
C PHE A 194 10.26 -8.74 -8.94
N THR A 195 10.20 -7.94 -10.00
CA THR A 195 8.92 -7.52 -10.58
C THR A 195 8.16 -8.71 -11.16
N ALA A 196 8.83 -9.60 -11.89
CA ALA A 196 8.21 -10.81 -12.42
C ALA A 196 7.67 -11.72 -11.30
N PHE A 197 8.41 -11.88 -10.20
CA PHE A 197 7.95 -12.69 -9.08
C PHE A 197 6.82 -12.04 -8.26
N GLN A 198 6.80 -10.70 -8.15
CA GLN A 198 5.66 -9.98 -7.56
C GLN A 198 4.36 -10.25 -8.32
N MET A 199 4.44 -10.46 -9.63
CA MET A 199 3.27 -10.73 -10.46
C MET A 199 2.72 -12.15 -10.31
N THR A 200 3.49 -13.12 -9.82
CA THR A 200 3.01 -14.50 -9.66
C THR A 200 2.16 -14.71 -8.40
N GLY A 201 1.97 -13.68 -7.57
CA GLY A 201 1.29 -13.81 -6.27
C GLY A 201 2.12 -14.54 -5.20
N LEU A 202 3.15 -15.28 -5.60
CA LEU A 202 4.05 -16.02 -4.70
C LEU A 202 4.78 -15.10 -3.71
N THR A 203 4.84 -13.79 -3.97
CA THR A 203 5.40 -12.83 -3.03
C THR A 203 4.73 -12.82 -1.68
N VAL A 204 3.46 -13.22 -1.56
CA VAL A 204 2.79 -13.27 -0.25
C VAL A 204 3.54 -14.24 0.69
N PHE A 205 3.96 -15.40 0.18
CA PHE A 205 4.66 -16.42 0.97
C PHE A 205 6.09 -16.01 1.36
N VAL A 206 6.74 -15.19 0.54
CA VAL A 206 8.11 -14.70 0.79
C VAL A 206 8.15 -13.24 1.26
N ALA A 207 7.00 -12.62 1.50
CA ALA A 207 6.89 -11.22 1.89
C ALA A 207 7.74 -10.87 3.12
N PRO A 208 7.80 -11.69 4.19
CA PRO A 208 8.65 -11.42 5.35
C PRO A 208 10.14 -11.27 5.02
N PHE A 209 10.59 -11.83 3.89
CA PHE A 209 11.96 -11.82 3.41
C PHE A 209 12.22 -10.73 2.36
N VAL A 210 11.21 -10.43 1.52
CA VAL A 210 11.28 -9.41 0.47
C VAL A 210 11.07 -7.99 1.00
N LEU A 211 10.09 -7.78 1.88
CA LEU A 211 9.77 -6.45 2.40
C LEU A 211 10.91 -5.78 3.17
N PRO A 212 11.74 -6.48 3.98
CA PRO A 212 12.94 -5.88 4.57
C PRO A 212 13.90 -5.26 3.56
N TYR A 213 14.05 -5.87 2.38
CA TYR A 213 14.88 -5.33 1.30
C TYR A 213 14.30 -4.03 0.77
N HIS A 214 12.99 -3.97 0.46
CA HIS A 214 12.31 -2.73 0.05
C HIS A 214 12.51 -1.61 1.08
N ARG A 215 12.35 -1.91 2.37
CA ARG A 215 12.62 -0.93 3.44
C ARG A 215 14.06 -0.43 3.45
N ALA A 216 15.03 -1.29 3.16
CA ALA A 216 16.44 -0.87 3.08
C ALA A 216 16.70 0.05 1.89
N THR A 217 16.00 -0.14 0.77
CA THR A 217 16.13 0.75 -0.39
C THR A 217 15.60 2.15 -0.10
N VAL A 218 14.56 2.28 0.74
CA VAL A 218 14.07 3.59 1.20
C VAL A 218 15.13 4.28 2.06
N PHE A 219 15.78 3.58 2.99
CA PHE A 219 16.89 4.16 3.76
C PHE A 219 18.08 4.56 2.88
N SER A 220 18.39 3.80 1.82
CA SER A 220 19.39 4.19 0.83
C SER A 220 18.96 5.46 0.09
N GLY A 221 17.68 5.56 -0.27
CA GLY A 221 17.07 6.76 -0.83
C GLY A 221 17.27 7.98 0.08
N ASP A 222 16.92 7.88 1.37
CA ASP A 222 17.03 8.98 2.34
C ASP A 222 18.49 9.48 2.47
N ARG A 223 19.46 8.57 2.44
CA ARG A 223 20.89 8.91 2.49
C ARG A 223 21.37 9.61 1.22
N ILE A 224 20.92 9.15 0.06
CA ILE A 224 21.22 9.77 -1.24
C ILE A 224 20.54 11.14 -1.34
N ALA A 225 19.32 11.27 -0.83
CA ALA A 225 18.60 12.52 -0.75
C ALA A 225 19.34 13.53 0.11
N TYR A 226 19.79 13.15 1.31
CA TYR A 226 20.60 14.02 2.15
C TYR A 226 21.91 14.44 1.46
N ALA A 227 22.60 13.50 0.81
CA ALA A 227 23.79 13.81 0.01
C ALA A 227 23.51 14.82 -1.12
N CYS A 228 22.30 14.77 -1.69
CA CYS A 228 21.82 15.64 -2.74
C CYS A 228 21.41 17.04 -2.22
N CYS A 229 20.72 17.12 -1.08
CA CYS A 229 20.21 18.36 -0.49
C CYS A 229 21.26 19.09 0.33
N GLY A 230 21.94 18.37 1.22
CA GLY A 230 22.97 18.89 2.11
C GLY A 230 22.51 19.53 3.40
N ASP A 231 21.22 19.79 3.53
CA ASP A 231 20.64 20.39 4.71
C ASP A 231 19.92 19.34 5.58
N LEU A 232 20.32 19.24 6.85
CA LEU A 232 19.75 18.27 7.78
C LEU A 232 18.34 18.69 8.22
N GLU A 233 18.12 19.96 8.48
CA GLU A 233 16.85 20.47 8.97
C GLU A 233 15.76 20.28 7.92
N VAL A 234 16.04 20.66 6.67
CA VAL A 234 15.16 20.42 5.51
C VAL A 234 14.86 18.94 5.36
N SER A 235 15.89 18.09 5.46
CA SER A 235 15.72 16.63 5.31
C SER A 235 14.81 16.05 6.39
N LEU A 236 14.92 16.53 7.63
CA LEU A 236 14.08 16.08 8.74
C LEU A 236 12.66 16.63 8.62
N GLN A 237 12.48 17.87 8.20
CA GLN A 237 11.16 18.45 7.92
C GLN A 237 10.43 17.68 6.81
N ALA A 238 11.12 17.25 5.76
CA ALA A 238 10.54 16.39 4.74
C ALA A 238 10.10 15.01 5.32
N VAL A 239 10.86 14.43 6.25
CA VAL A 239 10.46 13.20 6.95
C VAL A 239 9.26 13.44 7.87
N TYR A 240 9.18 14.60 8.54
CA TYR A 240 8.04 14.99 9.37
C TYR A 240 6.77 15.17 8.54
N ARG A 241 6.89 15.87 7.42
CA ARG A 241 5.82 16.05 6.43
C ARG A 241 5.29 14.72 5.91
N ALA A 242 6.16 13.77 5.62
CA ALA A 242 5.74 12.42 5.21
C ALA A 242 5.02 11.63 6.33
N LEU A 243 5.16 12.02 7.60
CA LEU A 243 4.53 11.37 8.74
C LEU A 243 3.17 11.98 9.11
N VAL A 244 3.06 13.30 9.12
CA VAL A 244 1.88 14.02 9.65
C VAL A 244 1.26 15.03 8.69
N GLY A 245 1.77 15.13 7.46
CA GLY A 245 1.35 16.14 6.48
C GLY A 245 2.00 17.51 6.70
N THR A 246 1.71 18.44 5.80
CA THR A 246 2.30 19.80 5.76
C THR A 246 1.92 20.66 6.95
N THR A 247 0.67 20.56 7.40
CA THR A 247 0.12 21.46 8.43
C THR A 247 0.66 21.16 9.82
N VAL A 248 0.90 19.88 10.13
CA VAL A 248 1.34 19.44 11.46
C VAL A 248 2.87 19.35 11.55
N ALA A 249 3.57 19.14 10.44
CA ALA A 249 5.02 18.91 10.44
C ALA A 249 5.86 20.02 11.10
N PRO A 250 5.61 21.33 10.87
CA PRO A 250 6.37 22.41 11.52
C PRO A 250 6.25 22.41 13.05
N HIS A 251 5.19 21.79 13.59
CA HIS A 251 4.91 21.73 15.02
C HIS A 251 5.50 20.48 15.69
N LEU A 252 6.06 19.53 14.92
CA LEU A 252 6.66 18.33 15.48
C LEU A 252 7.98 18.65 16.18
N ARG A 253 8.06 18.24 17.44
CA ARG A 253 9.28 18.39 18.24
C ARG A 253 10.18 17.15 18.10
N ALA A 254 11.45 17.39 17.81
CA ALA A 254 12.45 16.34 17.57
C ALA A 254 12.69 15.42 18.79
N ASP A 255 12.57 15.95 20.01
CA ASP A 255 12.70 15.21 21.27
C ASP A 255 11.60 14.16 21.43
N GLY A 256 10.34 14.55 21.22
CA GLY A 256 9.18 13.65 21.26
C GLY A 256 9.28 12.55 20.20
N LEU A 257 9.65 12.90 18.97
CA LEU A 257 9.80 11.93 17.89
C LEU A 257 10.96 10.95 18.16
N THR A 258 12.07 11.43 18.72
CA THR A 258 13.20 10.58 19.11
C THR A 258 12.78 9.57 20.18
N ALA A 259 12.07 10.00 21.23
CA ALA A 259 11.56 9.13 22.27
C ALA A 259 10.59 8.07 21.72
N GLN A 260 9.66 8.48 20.85
CA GLN A 260 8.74 7.56 20.18
C GLN A 260 9.48 6.55 19.30
N ALA A 261 10.51 6.98 18.57
CA ALA A 261 11.31 6.10 17.72
C ALA A 261 12.07 5.05 18.55
N LEU A 262 12.62 5.43 19.71
CA LEU A 262 13.25 4.49 20.64
C LEU A 262 12.24 3.50 21.22
N GLN A 263 11.06 3.98 21.62
CA GLN A 263 9.98 3.12 22.14
C GLN A 263 9.49 2.14 21.06
N ALA A 264 9.26 2.61 19.83
CA ALA A 264 8.87 1.78 18.70
C ALA A 264 9.90 0.68 18.42
N ARG A 265 11.19 1.03 18.54
CA ARG A 265 12.28 0.08 18.38
C ARG A 265 12.36 -0.93 19.52
N ARG A 266 11.90 -0.62 20.75
CA ARG A 266 11.93 -1.57 21.88
C ARG A 266 10.82 -2.61 21.82
N ARG A 267 9.64 -2.26 21.30
CA ARG A 267 8.46 -3.13 21.33
C ARG A 267 8.52 -4.21 20.24
N PRO A 268 8.51 -5.51 20.58
CA PRO A 268 8.60 -6.59 19.60
C PRO A 268 7.39 -6.60 18.66
N LEU A 269 6.20 -6.27 19.15
CA LEU A 269 4.98 -6.18 18.33
C LEU A 269 5.10 -5.14 17.22
N LEU A 270 5.71 -3.98 17.49
CA LEU A 270 5.92 -2.95 16.46
C LEU A 270 6.97 -3.37 15.43
N ARG A 271 8.01 -4.11 15.86
CA ARG A 271 8.97 -4.73 14.93
C ARG A 271 8.31 -5.78 14.05
N PHE A 272 7.39 -6.57 14.62
CA PHE A 272 6.63 -7.57 13.87
C PHE A 272 5.69 -6.91 12.86
N ALA A 273 4.93 -5.89 13.25
CA ALA A 273 4.10 -5.11 12.34
C ALA A 273 4.93 -4.50 11.19
N GLN A 274 6.16 -4.09 11.46
CA GLN A 274 7.08 -3.59 10.43
C GLN A 274 7.49 -4.68 9.42
N LEU A 275 7.51 -5.97 9.77
CA LEU A 275 7.88 -7.04 8.85
C LEU A 275 6.97 -7.07 7.62
N LEU A 276 5.67 -6.78 7.83
CA LEU A 276 4.62 -6.84 6.83
C LEU A 276 4.45 -5.54 6.01
N ARG A 277 5.25 -4.50 6.26
CA ARG A 277 5.16 -3.23 5.52
C ARG A 277 6.30 -3.06 4.49
N PRO A 278 6.03 -2.65 3.25
CA PRO A 278 7.07 -2.37 2.25
C PRO A 278 7.88 -1.11 2.59
N THR A 279 7.25 -0.15 3.26
CA THR A 279 7.86 1.12 3.69
C THR A 279 8.28 1.06 5.16
N PRO A 280 9.45 1.64 5.53
CA PRO A 280 9.85 1.73 6.92
C PRO A 280 9.02 2.80 7.65
N HIS A 281 8.76 2.60 8.95
CA HIS A 281 8.15 3.65 9.77
C HIS A 281 8.96 4.95 9.68
N ALA A 282 8.28 6.10 9.60
CA ALA A 282 8.94 7.40 9.54
C ALA A 282 9.88 7.65 10.74
N THR A 283 9.49 7.18 11.94
CA THR A 283 10.33 7.22 13.15
C THR A 283 11.65 6.47 12.97
N SER A 284 11.65 5.36 12.20
CA SER A 284 12.87 4.62 11.86
C SER A 284 13.70 5.35 10.79
N ARG A 285 13.05 5.97 9.79
CA ARG A 285 13.72 6.80 8.78
C ARG A 285 14.47 7.95 9.44
N TYR A 286 13.81 8.65 10.37
CA TYR A 286 14.39 9.72 11.19
C TYR A 286 15.68 9.29 11.90
N LEU A 287 15.66 8.17 12.64
CA LEU A 287 16.85 7.68 13.35
C LEU A 287 17.98 7.22 12.41
N GLU A 288 17.64 6.52 11.33
CA GLU A 288 18.64 6.06 10.35
C GLU A 288 19.30 7.25 9.64
N LEU A 289 18.53 8.30 9.29
CA LEU A 289 19.04 9.54 8.71
C LEU A 289 19.97 10.28 9.68
N LEU A 290 19.57 10.47 10.94
CA LEU A 290 20.44 11.07 11.97
C LEU A 290 21.73 10.27 12.15
N SER A 291 21.66 8.94 12.17
CA SER A 291 22.84 8.08 12.31
C SER A 291 23.80 8.20 11.13
N PHE A 292 23.27 8.41 9.93
CA PHE A 292 24.06 8.63 8.72
C PHE A 292 24.73 10.00 8.74
N VAL A 293 23.98 11.05 9.06
CA VAL A 293 24.46 12.44 9.09
C VAL A 293 25.55 12.60 10.16
N ARG A 294 25.39 11.96 11.31
CA ARG A 294 26.44 11.88 12.34
C ARG A 294 27.78 11.36 11.83
N LEU A 295 27.77 10.40 10.91
CA LEU A 295 28.99 9.81 10.35
C LEU A 295 29.62 10.68 9.27
N TRP A 296 28.79 11.27 8.40
CA TRP A 296 29.27 11.92 7.17
C TRP A 296 29.44 13.43 7.32
N THR A 297 28.60 14.09 8.12
CA THR A 297 28.59 15.54 8.33
C THR A 297 28.40 15.83 9.83
N PRO A 298 29.39 15.49 10.68
CA PRO A 298 29.28 15.60 12.13
C PRO A 298 29.01 17.04 12.61
N ALA A 299 29.44 18.06 11.87
CA ALA A 299 29.14 19.45 12.16
C ALA A 299 27.64 19.76 12.02
N ALA A 300 26.99 19.30 10.95
CA ALA A 300 25.54 19.46 10.76
C ALA A 300 24.76 18.70 11.84
N PHE A 301 25.20 17.49 12.19
CA PHE A 301 24.64 16.73 13.30
C PHE A 301 24.80 17.46 14.64
N ALA A 302 25.95 18.07 14.91
CA ALA A 302 26.20 18.81 16.14
C ALA A 302 25.36 20.09 16.25
N ALA A 303 25.18 20.81 15.13
CA ALA A 303 24.37 22.02 15.06
C ALA A 303 22.87 21.74 15.23
N HIS A 304 22.38 20.66 14.61
CA HIS A 304 20.97 20.25 14.76
C HIS A 304 20.74 19.42 16.01
N ARG A 305 21.79 19.00 16.74
CA ARG A 305 21.67 18.11 17.90
C ARG A 305 20.55 18.69 18.75
N PRO A 306 19.39 18.03 18.82
CA PRO A 306 18.28 18.58 19.57
C PRO A 306 18.82 18.88 20.96
N PRO A 307 18.20 19.79 21.73
CA PRO A 307 18.22 19.63 23.16
C PRO A 307 17.57 18.27 23.45
N LEU A 308 18.33 17.18 23.29
CA LEU A 308 18.32 16.00 24.12
C LEU A 308 18.72 16.52 25.51
N ALA A 309 17.99 17.50 26.06
CA ALA A 309 18.29 18.27 27.26
C ALA A 309 17.95 17.41 28.47
N GLY A 310 18.67 16.29 28.51
CA GLY A 310 18.35 15.06 29.21
C GLY A 310 18.92 13.87 28.42
N ALA A 311 20.12 14.03 27.84
CA ALA A 311 20.75 13.15 26.86
C ALA A 311 20.52 11.69 27.22
N ASP A 312 19.49 11.08 26.62
CA ASP A 312 19.19 9.69 26.93
C ASP A 312 20.41 8.89 26.44
N PRO A 313 21.23 8.32 27.34
CA PRO A 313 22.37 7.51 26.94
C PRO A 313 21.93 6.35 26.03
N GLU A 314 20.65 6.01 26.01
CA GLU A 314 20.10 5.13 25.00
C GLU A 314 20.13 5.71 23.58
N ALA A 315 19.63 6.93 23.34
CA ALA A 315 19.59 7.52 21.99
C ALA A 315 20.99 7.51 21.36
N GLU A 316 21.98 7.90 22.16
CA GLU A 316 23.39 7.93 21.77
C GLU A 316 23.94 6.53 21.47
N ARG A 317 23.61 5.52 22.30
CA ARG A 317 23.96 4.11 22.06
C ARG A 317 23.32 3.59 20.79
N VAL A 318 22.05 3.91 20.54
CA VAL A 318 21.30 3.48 19.35
C VAL A 318 21.91 4.08 18.09
N LEU A 319 22.11 5.41 18.05
CA LEU A 319 22.72 6.08 16.90
C LEU A 319 24.13 5.55 16.62
N THR A 320 24.93 5.33 17.67
CA THR A 320 26.27 4.74 17.53
C THR A 320 26.21 3.31 16.98
N ALA A 321 25.26 2.50 17.44
CA ALA A 321 25.08 1.13 16.96
C ALA A 321 24.62 1.09 15.49
N LEU A 322 23.74 1.99 15.08
CA LEU A 322 23.31 2.14 13.68
C LEU A 322 24.47 2.57 12.79
N ALA A 323 25.24 3.56 13.23
CA ALA A 323 26.40 4.10 12.54
C ALA A 323 27.52 3.05 12.33
N ARG A 324 27.71 2.13 13.29
CA ARG A 324 28.74 1.09 13.17
C ARG A 324 28.41 -0.04 12.18
N ARG A 325 27.19 -0.09 11.63
CA ARG A 325 26.81 -1.13 10.67
C ARG A 325 27.61 -1.00 9.38
N ARG A 326 28.22 -2.11 8.95
CA ARG A 326 28.96 -2.20 7.69
C ARG A 326 28.26 -3.15 6.73
N ALA A 327 28.31 -2.84 5.44
CA ALA A 327 27.91 -3.76 4.41
C ALA A 327 28.99 -4.85 4.28
N HIS A 328 28.56 -6.11 4.15
CA HIS A 328 29.45 -7.22 3.83
C HIS A 328 29.28 -7.56 2.34
N PRO A 329 30.24 -7.19 1.46
CA PRO A 329 30.08 -7.36 0.02
C PRO A 329 29.94 -8.82 -0.40
N ALA A 330 30.57 -9.74 0.34
CA ALA A 330 30.49 -11.18 0.10
C ALA A 330 29.07 -11.76 0.25
N VAL A 331 28.20 -11.12 1.04
CA VAL A 331 26.86 -11.66 1.34
C VAL A 331 25.99 -11.76 0.08
N VAL A 332 26.15 -10.84 -0.88
CA VAL A 332 25.40 -10.91 -2.15
C VAL A 332 25.86 -12.11 -2.98
N LEU A 333 27.17 -12.33 -3.08
CA LEU A 333 27.72 -13.48 -3.82
C LEU A 333 27.29 -14.80 -3.18
N VAL A 334 27.34 -14.89 -1.84
CA VAL A 334 26.84 -16.06 -1.10
C VAL A 334 25.34 -16.25 -1.34
N GLY A 335 24.54 -15.19 -1.30
CA GLY A 335 23.11 -15.25 -1.60
C GLY A 335 22.81 -15.75 -3.01
N ILE A 336 23.55 -15.27 -4.02
CA ILE A 336 23.43 -15.75 -5.41
C ILE A 336 23.81 -17.24 -5.51
N ALA A 337 24.91 -17.65 -4.87
CA ALA A 337 25.33 -19.05 -4.88
C ALA A 337 24.30 -19.97 -4.20
N LEU A 338 23.75 -19.56 -3.06
CA LEU A 338 22.70 -20.30 -2.36
C LEU A 338 21.39 -20.36 -3.16
N ALA A 339 21.00 -19.26 -3.79
CA ALA A 339 19.83 -19.22 -4.67
C ALA A 339 20.00 -20.18 -5.87
N GLY A 340 21.17 -20.17 -6.51
CA GLY A 340 21.49 -21.12 -7.57
C GLY A 340 21.47 -22.57 -7.11
N ALA A 341 22.07 -22.86 -5.94
CA ALA A 341 22.06 -24.20 -5.35
C ALA A 341 20.65 -24.68 -5.01
N ALA A 342 19.77 -23.81 -4.50
CA ALA A 342 18.38 -24.14 -4.21
C ALA A 342 17.63 -24.53 -5.50
N LEU A 343 17.76 -23.75 -6.57
CA LEU A 343 17.11 -24.03 -7.86
C LEU A 343 17.60 -25.34 -8.49
N VAL A 344 18.92 -25.55 -8.52
CA VAL A 344 19.51 -26.81 -9.02
C VAL A 344 19.09 -27.99 -8.15
N GLY A 345 19.06 -27.81 -6.83
CA GLY A 345 18.59 -28.81 -5.89
C GLY A 345 17.13 -29.20 -6.14
N GLY A 346 16.24 -28.24 -6.32
CA GLY A 346 14.83 -28.49 -6.67
C GLY A 346 14.68 -29.28 -7.96
N LEU A 347 15.45 -28.93 -9.01
CA LEU A 347 15.48 -29.64 -10.28
C LEU A 347 15.98 -31.10 -10.14
N VAL A 348 17.13 -31.29 -9.48
CA VAL A 348 17.76 -32.61 -9.30
C VAL A 348 16.90 -33.50 -8.41
N LEU A 349 16.39 -32.99 -7.29
CA LEU A 349 15.49 -33.73 -6.42
C LEU A 349 14.20 -34.08 -7.16
N GLY A 350 13.63 -33.15 -7.93
CA GLY A 350 12.42 -33.41 -8.72
C GLY A 350 12.64 -34.56 -9.71
N ALA A 351 13.80 -34.60 -10.37
CA ALA A 351 14.15 -35.67 -11.30
C ALA A 351 14.37 -37.03 -10.60
N VAL A 352 14.97 -37.03 -9.40
CA VAL A 352 15.20 -38.25 -8.58
C VAL A 352 13.89 -38.80 -8.02
N PHE A 353 12.99 -37.94 -7.56
CA PHE A 353 11.72 -38.29 -6.94
C PHE A 353 10.55 -38.38 -7.94
N ARG A 354 10.85 -38.57 -9.22
CA ARG A 354 9.85 -38.75 -10.27
C ARG A 354 8.92 -39.93 -9.92
N ASP A 355 7.61 -39.70 -10.00
CA ASP A 355 6.54 -40.67 -9.67
C ASP A 355 6.50 -41.16 -8.20
N SER A 356 7.26 -40.53 -7.31
CA SER A 356 7.26 -40.86 -5.88
C SER A 356 5.91 -40.57 -5.20
N ALA A 357 5.62 -41.29 -4.12
CA ALA A 357 4.42 -41.06 -3.30
C ALA A 357 4.40 -39.65 -2.67
N VAL A 358 5.58 -39.08 -2.38
CA VAL A 358 5.71 -37.72 -1.81
C VAL A 358 5.25 -36.66 -2.80
N ALA A 359 5.63 -36.79 -4.08
CA ALA A 359 5.20 -35.87 -5.12
C ALA A 359 3.68 -35.87 -5.32
N ARG A 360 3.06 -37.07 -5.30
CA ARG A 360 1.61 -37.23 -5.39
C ARG A 360 0.88 -36.62 -4.19
N GLY A 361 1.37 -36.87 -2.97
CA GLY A 361 0.76 -36.30 -1.76
C GLY A 361 0.79 -34.78 -1.69
N ILE A 362 1.81 -34.12 -2.29
CA ILE A 362 1.85 -32.65 -2.38
C ILE A 362 0.79 -32.12 -3.35
N VAL A 363 0.61 -32.77 -4.50
CA VAL A 363 -0.43 -32.38 -5.48
C VAL A 363 -1.81 -32.57 -4.89
N GLU A 364 -2.07 -33.73 -4.28
CA GLU A 364 -3.36 -33.99 -3.61
C GLU A 364 -3.66 -32.96 -2.53
N ALA A 365 -2.66 -32.49 -1.78
CA ALA A 365 -2.84 -31.43 -0.77
C ALA A 365 -3.12 -30.05 -1.37
N VAL A 366 -2.59 -29.75 -2.56
CA VAL A 366 -2.85 -28.48 -3.26
C VAL A 366 -4.22 -28.52 -3.94
N GLU A 367 -4.54 -29.60 -4.64
CA GLU A 367 -5.86 -29.82 -5.27
C GLU A 367 -6.97 -29.87 -4.23
N ALA A 368 -6.76 -30.53 -3.09
CA ALA A 368 -7.71 -30.51 -1.97
C ALA A 368 -7.88 -29.11 -1.35
N GLY A 369 -6.93 -28.19 -1.55
CA GLY A 369 -7.05 -26.79 -1.16
C GLY A 369 -7.84 -25.93 -2.16
N GLU A 370 -7.87 -26.31 -3.44
CA GLU A 370 -8.66 -25.63 -4.48
C GLU A 370 -10.09 -26.18 -4.58
N ASP A 371 -10.30 -27.47 -4.32
CA ASP A 371 -11.63 -28.12 -4.31
C ASP A 371 -12.28 -28.17 -2.90
N GLY A 372 -11.73 -27.43 -1.94
CA GLY A 372 -12.19 -27.35 -0.54
C GLY A 372 -13.56 -26.70 -0.31
N GLY A 373 -14.44 -26.67 -1.33
CA GLY A 373 -15.90 -26.55 -1.18
C GLY A 373 -16.61 -27.92 -1.07
N GLY A 374 -15.89 -29.03 -1.09
CA GLY A 374 -16.45 -30.38 -1.00
C GLY A 374 -16.56 -30.93 0.43
N GLU A 375 -17.78 -31.34 0.81
CA GLU A 375 -18.18 -32.00 2.06
C GLU A 375 -17.31 -33.24 2.40
N GLY A 376 -16.16 -33.01 3.03
CA GLY A 376 -15.34 -34.06 3.63
C GLY A 376 -15.61 -34.20 5.13
N THR A 377 -16.32 -35.25 5.51
CA THR A 377 -16.62 -35.65 6.90
C THR A 377 -15.32 -36.00 7.65
N GLY A 378 -14.65 -35.00 8.20
CA GLY A 378 -13.39 -35.20 8.89
C GLY A 378 -13.11 -34.14 9.94
N GLY A 379 -13.93 -34.07 11.00
CA GLY A 379 -13.57 -33.51 12.32
C GLY A 379 -12.88 -32.14 12.37
N GLY A 380 -12.96 -31.34 11.31
CA GLY A 380 -12.53 -29.96 11.27
C GLY A 380 -13.54 -29.10 12.02
N ALA A 381 -13.07 -28.03 12.65
CA ALA A 381 -13.96 -27.01 13.19
C ALA A 381 -15.02 -26.68 12.12
N PRO A 382 -16.32 -26.61 12.49
CA PRO A 382 -17.39 -26.38 11.53
C PRO A 382 -17.04 -25.15 10.70
N VAL A 383 -17.05 -25.30 9.38
CA VAL A 383 -16.96 -24.15 8.46
C VAL A 383 -18.11 -23.23 8.84
N PRO A 384 -17.84 -21.95 9.13
CA PRO A 384 -18.90 -21.05 9.54
C PRO A 384 -19.93 -20.95 8.42
N THR A 385 -21.21 -21.03 8.77
CA THR A 385 -22.28 -20.86 7.78
C THR A 385 -22.28 -19.44 7.23
N GLU A 386 -22.90 -19.21 6.09
CA GLU A 386 -23.01 -17.88 5.49
C GLU A 386 -23.70 -16.88 6.46
N GLU A 387 -24.64 -17.36 7.28
CA GLU A 387 -25.25 -16.58 8.36
C GLU A 387 -24.26 -16.23 9.46
N GLU A 388 -23.34 -17.14 9.83
CA GLU A 388 -22.29 -16.87 10.82
C GLU A 388 -21.28 -15.83 10.30
N LEU A 389 -20.96 -15.87 9.00
CA LEU A 389 -20.15 -14.84 8.35
C LEU A 389 -20.87 -13.48 8.34
N LEU A 390 -22.17 -13.46 8.06
CA LEU A 390 -22.99 -12.24 8.09
C LEU A 390 -23.12 -11.66 9.51
N LEU A 391 -23.30 -12.52 10.51
CA LEU A 391 -23.27 -12.19 11.94
C LEU A 391 -21.93 -11.57 12.38
N ALA A 392 -20.81 -11.98 11.75
CA ALA A 392 -19.50 -11.46 12.08
C ALA A 392 -19.30 -9.99 11.67
N LEU A 393 -20.08 -9.49 10.70
CA LEU A 393 -20.09 -8.07 10.27
C LEU A 393 -20.79 -7.15 11.30
N LEU A 394 -21.61 -7.72 12.20
CA LEU A 394 -22.28 -6.96 13.24
C LEU A 394 -21.34 -6.63 14.41
N PRO A 395 -21.39 -5.41 14.98
CA PRO A 395 -20.87 -5.13 16.30
C PRO A 395 -21.39 -6.13 17.35
N PRO A 396 -20.56 -6.56 18.34
CA PRO A 396 -20.96 -7.57 19.32
C PRO A 396 -22.23 -7.25 20.10
N ASP A 397 -22.52 -5.96 20.30
CA ASP A 397 -23.70 -5.46 20.99
C ASP A 397 -24.99 -5.48 20.15
N LEU A 398 -24.89 -5.75 18.84
CA LEU A 398 -26.03 -5.95 17.94
C LEU A 398 -26.29 -7.43 17.62
N ARG A 399 -25.33 -8.32 17.90
CA ARG A 399 -25.46 -9.78 17.63
C ARG A 399 -26.47 -10.48 18.53
N ALA A 400 -26.76 -9.90 19.70
CA ALA A 400 -27.61 -10.54 20.70
C ALA A 400 -29.06 -10.58 20.21
N GLY A 401 -29.57 -11.79 19.95
CA GLY A 401 -30.95 -12.01 19.50
C GLY A 401 -31.12 -12.11 17.99
N CYS A 402 -30.05 -11.93 17.20
CA CYS A 402 -30.09 -12.19 15.76
C CYS A 402 -30.34 -13.68 15.47
N ALA A 403 -31.19 -13.95 14.49
CA ALA A 403 -31.48 -15.27 13.97
C ALA A 403 -31.40 -15.28 12.45
N ALA A 404 -31.28 -16.47 11.85
CA ALA A 404 -31.43 -16.61 10.40
C ALA A 404 -32.79 -16.04 9.96
N GLY A 405 -32.75 -15.16 8.96
CA GLY A 405 -33.95 -14.53 8.42
C GLY A 405 -34.74 -15.49 7.54
N GLY A 406 -35.97 -15.10 7.20
CA GLY A 406 -36.72 -15.80 6.18
C GLY A 406 -35.99 -15.76 4.83
N ALA A 407 -36.18 -16.81 4.00
CA ALA A 407 -35.75 -16.77 2.61
C ALA A 407 -36.65 -15.78 1.84
N ASP A 408 -36.16 -14.55 1.66
CA ASP A 408 -36.75 -13.61 0.70
C ASP A 408 -36.36 -14.09 -0.71
N PRO A 409 -37.29 -14.26 -1.66
CA PRO A 409 -37.00 -14.81 -3.00
C PRO A 409 -36.16 -13.89 -3.92
N ALA A 410 -35.43 -12.90 -3.38
CA ALA A 410 -34.56 -12.05 -4.18
C ALA A 410 -33.51 -12.89 -4.92
N ALA A 411 -33.40 -12.69 -6.23
CA ALA A 411 -32.42 -13.39 -7.05
C ALA A 411 -31.00 -13.11 -6.54
N GLY A 412 -30.21 -14.16 -6.35
CA GLY A 412 -28.84 -14.06 -5.86
C GLY A 412 -28.68 -13.87 -4.35
N LEU A 413 -29.75 -13.98 -3.55
CA LEU A 413 -29.66 -14.02 -2.08
C LEU A 413 -28.97 -15.30 -1.62
N VAL A 414 -27.91 -15.17 -0.82
CA VAL A 414 -27.12 -16.26 -0.27
C VAL A 414 -27.54 -16.58 1.16
N ALA A 415 -27.69 -15.54 1.99
CA ALA A 415 -28.08 -15.67 3.39
C ALA A 415 -28.79 -14.41 3.87
N SER A 416 -29.62 -14.55 4.91
CA SER A 416 -30.24 -13.42 5.61
C SER A 416 -30.19 -13.63 7.11
N ILE A 417 -30.06 -12.54 7.86
CA ILE A 417 -30.21 -12.54 9.33
C ILE A 417 -31.14 -11.41 9.75
N GLU A 418 -32.01 -11.70 10.71
CA GLU A 418 -32.93 -10.76 11.33
C GLU A 418 -32.52 -10.54 12.78
N CYS A 419 -32.32 -9.29 13.15
CA CYS A 419 -31.88 -8.85 14.47
C CYS A 419 -32.95 -7.96 15.09
N PRO A 420 -33.72 -8.44 16.08
CA PRO A 420 -34.61 -7.58 16.85
C PRO A 420 -33.74 -6.61 17.65
N LEU A 421 -33.93 -5.33 17.40
CA LEU A 421 -33.23 -4.25 18.07
C LEU A 421 -34.20 -3.61 19.07
N GLY A 422 -33.70 -3.13 20.21
CA GLY A 422 -34.53 -2.60 21.27
C GLY A 422 -33.89 -1.43 22.00
N GLY A 423 -34.70 -0.66 22.73
CA GLY A 423 -34.27 0.53 23.46
C GLY A 423 -34.21 1.77 22.57
N ASN A 424 -33.06 2.46 22.54
CA ASN A 424 -32.84 3.65 21.72
C ASN A 424 -32.32 3.29 20.31
N ARG A 425 -32.79 2.17 19.75
CA ARG A 425 -32.43 1.62 18.43
C ARG A 425 -33.72 1.34 17.67
N PRO A 426 -33.65 1.16 16.33
CA PRO A 426 -34.80 0.70 15.55
C PRO A 426 -35.40 -0.59 16.14
N ASP A 427 -36.65 -0.91 15.81
CA ASP A 427 -37.28 -2.18 16.23
C ASP A 427 -36.61 -3.41 15.60
N GLY A 428 -36.07 -3.27 14.39
CA GLY A 428 -35.42 -4.38 13.68
C GLY A 428 -34.32 -3.96 12.71
N LEU A 429 -33.35 -4.85 12.54
CA LEU A 429 -32.31 -4.79 11.52
C LEU A 429 -32.23 -6.13 10.80
N THR A 430 -32.39 -6.12 9.49
CA THR A 430 -32.22 -7.29 8.63
C THR A 430 -31.01 -7.09 7.74
N LEU A 431 -30.15 -8.10 7.64
CA LEU A 431 -29.04 -8.11 6.68
C LEU A 431 -29.26 -9.21 5.66
N PHE A 432 -28.93 -8.91 4.42
CA PHE A 432 -29.03 -9.79 3.27
C PHE A 432 -27.66 -9.87 2.60
N ALA A 433 -27.10 -11.06 2.50
CA ALA A 433 -25.87 -11.32 1.75
C ALA A 433 -26.23 -11.81 0.35
N PHE A 434 -25.58 -11.25 -0.67
CA PHE A 434 -25.79 -11.60 -2.07
C PHE A 434 -24.53 -12.21 -2.70
N GLU A 435 -24.71 -12.98 -3.75
CA GLU A 435 -23.60 -13.60 -4.51
C GLU A 435 -22.68 -12.56 -5.17
N SER A 436 -23.17 -11.33 -5.40
CA SER A 436 -22.42 -10.27 -6.06
C SER A 436 -22.98 -8.88 -5.78
N ALA A 437 -22.13 -7.86 -5.94
CA ALA A 437 -22.55 -6.46 -5.80
C ALA A 437 -23.65 -6.03 -6.80
N PRO A 438 -23.66 -6.48 -8.07
CA PRO A 438 -24.78 -6.25 -8.97
C PRO A 438 -26.10 -6.86 -8.47
N ALA A 439 -26.09 -8.10 -7.97
CA ALA A 439 -27.30 -8.74 -7.42
C ALA A 439 -27.85 -7.99 -6.19
N MET A 440 -26.96 -7.53 -5.30
CA MET A 440 -27.32 -6.64 -4.19
C MET A 440 -27.91 -5.31 -4.69
N GLY A 441 -27.36 -4.74 -5.78
CA GLY A 441 -27.87 -3.52 -6.40
C GLY A 441 -29.27 -3.69 -6.99
N ASP A 442 -29.52 -4.79 -7.70
CA ASP A 442 -30.84 -5.13 -8.24
C ASP A 442 -31.86 -5.34 -7.12
N ALA A 443 -31.46 -6.00 -6.03
CA ALA A 443 -32.30 -6.15 -4.84
C ALA A 443 -32.60 -4.80 -4.16
N PHE A 444 -31.60 -3.91 -4.04
CA PHE A 444 -31.81 -2.55 -3.52
C PHE A 444 -32.88 -1.83 -4.34
N GLU A 445 -32.77 -1.83 -5.68
CA GLU A 445 -33.75 -1.19 -6.56
C GLU A 445 -35.15 -1.81 -6.43
N ALA A 446 -35.24 -3.12 -6.19
CA ALA A 446 -36.53 -3.78 -5.93
C ALA A 446 -37.18 -3.33 -4.60
N PHE A 447 -36.38 -3.11 -3.54
CA PHE A 447 -36.89 -2.61 -2.26
C PHE A 447 -37.30 -1.14 -2.33
N VAL A 448 -36.50 -0.28 -2.96
CA VAL A 448 -36.77 1.17 -2.97
C VAL A 448 -37.76 1.60 -4.04
N GLY A 449 -37.90 0.85 -5.14
CA GLY A 449 -38.77 1.20 -6.26
C GLY A 449 -38.48 2.60 -6.83
N ASP A 450 -39.55 3.38 -7.06
CA ASP A 450 -39.49 4.70 -7.70
C ASP A 450 -39.12 5.86 -6.75
N LEU A 451 -38.34 5.61 -5.69
CA LEU A 451 -37.91 6.68 -4.78
C LEU A 451 -37.16 7.78 -5.55
N PRO A 452 -37.50 9.06 -5.31
CA PRO A 452 -36.81 10.18 -5.96
C PRO A 452 -35.37 10.27 -5.46
N ALA A 453 -34.46 10.71 -6.34
CA ALA A 453 -33.11 11.05 -5.92
C ALA A 453 -33.15 12.25 -4.95
N GLY A 454 -32.48 12.16 -3.80
CA GLY A 454 -32.55 13.20 -2.78
C GLY A 454 -31.71 12.92 -1.54
N ASP A 455 -31.95 13.68 -0.47
CA ASP A 455 -31.27 13.52 0.82
C ASP A 455 -32.22 12.89 1.85
N CYS A 456 -31.81 11.74 2.40
CA CYS A 456 -32.50 11.04 3.47
C CYS A 456 -32.72 11.90 4.73
N ALA A 457 -31.95 12.97 4.93
CA ALA A 457 -32.15 13.90 6.03
C ALA A 457 -33.46 14.70 5.93
N ILE A 458 -34.05 14.80 4.73
CA ILE A 458 -35.20 15.68 4.42
C ILE A 458 -36.49 14.86 4.20
N GLY A 459 -36.39 13.53 4.02
CA GLY A 459 -37.53 12.65 3.88
C GLY A 459 -37.25 11.48 2.94
N ASN A 460 -38.30 11.03 2.23
CA ASN A 460 -38.22 9.90 1.31
C ASN A 460 -37.28 10.20 0.15
N ALA A 461 -36.19 9.46 0.05
CA ALA A 461 -35.15 9.71 -0.92
C ALA A 461 -34.26 8.49 -1.16
N ARG A 462 -33.59 8.47 -2.31
CA ARG A 462 -32.44 7.60 -2.57
C ARG A 462 -31.20 8.40 -2.95
N ASN A 463 -30.03 7.90 -2.54
CA ASN A 463 -28.71 8.43 -2.89
C ASN A 463 -27.66 7.30 -2.80
N THR A 464 -26.39 7.67 -2.89
CA THR A 464 -25.25 6.83 -2.50
C THR A 464 -24.68 7.37 -1.19
N TRP A 465 -24.23 6.46 -0.32
CA TRP A 465 -23.55 6.85 0.90
C TRP A 465 -22.04 6.73 0.78
N VAL A 466 -21.35 7.65 1.45
CA VAL A 466 -19.90 7.82 1.38
C VAL A 466 -19.36 7.77 2.80
N LEU A 467 -18.32 6.96 3.00
CA LEU A 467 -17.59 6.88 4.26
C LEU A 467 -16.15 7.26 3.99
N GLU A 468 -15.63 8.25 4.73
CA GLU A 468 -14.24 8.72 4.60
C GLU A 468 -13.86 9.13 3.15
N GLY A 469 -14.83 9.61 2.37
CA GLY A 469 -14.63 10.04 0.97
C GLY A 469 -14.62 8.91 -0.07
N VAL A 470 -14.99 7.68 0.33
CA VAL A 470 -15.16 6.51 -0.54
C VAL A 470 -16.63 6.11 -0.59
N THR A 471 -17.20 6.03 -1.79
CA THR A 471 -18.57 5.53 -2.01
C THR A 471 -18.67 4.06 -1.59
N GLN A 472 -19.59 3.76 -0.69
CA GLN A 472 -19.75 2.42 -0.12
C GLN A 472 -20.87 1.64 -0.81
N GLY A 473 -21.96 2.31 -1.15
CA GLY A 473 -23.08 1.69 -1.85
C GLY A 473 -24.31 2.59 -1.91
N PRO A 474 -25.46 2.03 -2.35
CA PRO A 474 -26.72 2.75 -2.41
C PRO A 474 -27.31 2.95 -0.99
N LEU A 475 -28.11 4.00 -0.84
CA LEU A 475 -28.83 4.38 0.38
C LEU A 475 -30.25 4.82 0.00
N GLY A 476 -31.25 4.30 0.69
CA GLY A 476 -32.65 4.66 0.53
C GLY A 476 -33.31 4.84 1.89
N CYS A 477 -34.18 5.84 2.00
CA CYS A 477 -34.97 6.09 3.21
C CYS A 477 -36.39 6.37 2.79
N TYR A 478 -37.37 5.73 3.44
CA TYR A 478 -38.78 5.90 3.12
C TYR A 478 -39.66 5.48 4.28
N GLU A 479 -40.88 6.01 4.30
CA GLU A 479 -41.97 5.48 5.13
C GLU A 479 -42.74 4.44 4.31
N SER A 480 -42.85 3.22 4.84
CA SER A 480 -43.59 2.13 4.20
C SER A 480 -45.09 2.42 4.17
N SER A 481 -45.85 1.69 3.36
CA SER A 481 -47.32 1.80 3.38
C SER A 481 -47.95 1.38 4.72
N ALA A 482 -47.20 0.66 5.56
CA ALA A 482 -47.63 0.28 6.91
C ALA A 482 -47.38 1.40 7.95
N GLY A 483 -46.69 2.47 7.56
CA GLY A 483 -46.29 3.57 8.44
C GLY A 483 -44.93 3.36 9.12
N ASP A 484 -44.21 2.29 8.79
CA ASP A 484 -42.88 2.03 9.34
C ASP A 484 -41.85 2.91 8.62
N THR A 485 -41.00 3.58 9.39
CA THR A 485 -39.84 4.27 8.82
C THR A 485 -38.75 3.24 8.53
N THR A 486 -38.29 3.19 7.28
CA THR A 486 -37.25 2.26 6.81
C THR A 486 -36.03 3.03 6.30
N ILE A 487 -34.84 2.56 6.66
CA ILE A 487 -33.57 2.94 6.04
C ILE A 487 -32.87 1.69 5.50
N LEU A 488 -32.47 1.75 4.25
CA LEU A 488 -31.88 0.66 3.49
C LEU A 488 -30.53 1.12 2.94
N TRP A 489 -29.46 0.36 3.14
CA TRP A 489 -28.16 0.71 2.59
C TRP A 489 -27.34 -0.52 2.23
N GLY A 490 -26.60 -0.42 1.11
CA GLY A 490 -25.76 -1.51 0.61
C GLY A 490 -24.27 -1.26 0.87
N SER A 491 -23.50 -2.34 1.00
CA SER A 491 -22.04 -2.37 0.95
C SER A 491 -21.61 -3.14 -0.29
N ALA A 492 -21.13 -2.43 -1.31
CA ALA A 492 -20.70 -3.04 -2.57
C ALA A 492 -19.45 -3.92 -2.39
N ALA A 493 -18.60 -3.62 -1.40
CA ALA A 493 -17.40 -4.41 -1.12
C ALA A 493 -17.72 -5.79 -0.55
N ASN A 494 -18.80 -5.90 0.24
CA ASN A 494 -19.21 -7.14 0.90
C ASN A 494 -20.42 -7.80 0.20
N ALA A 495 -21.02 -7.16 -0.81
CA ALA A 495 -22.30 -7.55 -1.42
C ALA A 495 -23.41 -7.77 -0.38
N VAL A 496 -23.48 -6.90 0.64
CA VAL A 496 -24.46 -6.97 1.74
C VAL A 496 -25.41 -5.78 1.68
N LEU A 497 -26.70 -6.04 1.84
CA LEU A 497 -27.76 -5.04 2.00
C LEU A 497 -28.30 -5.09 3.42
N ALA A 498 -28.36 -3.94 4.08
CA ALA A 498 -28.91 -3.82 5.43
C ALA A 498 -30.18 -2.96 5.41
N LEU A 499 -31.21 -3.43 6.09
CA LEU A 499 -32.53 -2.81 6.21
C LEU A 499 -32.84 -2.62 7.70
N ALA A 500 -32.98 -1.38 8.14
CA ALA A 500 -33.47 -1.07 9.49
C ALA A 500 -34.87 -0.46 9.43
N GLN A 501 -35.74 -0.88 10.34
CA GLN A 501 -37.14 -0.48 10.38
C GLN A 501 -37.62 -0.18 11.81
N ASP A 502 -38.51 0.80 11.95
CA ASP A 502 -39.14 1.16 13.22
C ASP A 502 -40.52 1.78 12.97
N ALA A 503 -41.52 1.34 13.74
CA ALA A 503 -42.91 1.79 13.56
C ALA A 503 -43.20 3.15 14.22
N THR A 504 -42.31 3.62 15.10
CA THR A 504 -42.53 4.79 15.96
C THR A 504 -41.58 5.94 15.66
N TRP A 505 -40.44 5.65 15.02
CA TRP A 505 -39.44 6.66 14.71
C TRP A 505 -39.84 7.47 13.49
N SER A 506 -39.53 8.77 13.52
CA SER A 506 -39.58 9.60 12.31
C SER A 506 -38.36 9.33 11.42
N PRO A 507 -38.45 9.61 10.10
CA PRO A 507 -37.32 9.51 9.17
C PRO A 507 -36.06 10.24 9.65
N SER A 508 -36.22 11.41 10.29
CA SER A 508 -35.10 12.20 10.82
C SER A 508 -34.37 11.53 12.00
N VAL A 509 -35.09 10.78 12.84
CA VAL A 509 -34.53 10.04 13.98
C VAL A 509 -33.80 8.81 13.47
N MET A 510 -34.42 8.07 12.55
CA MET A 510 -33.82 6.91 11.89
C MET A 510 -32.53 7.28 11.15
N TYR A 511 -32.55 8.35 10.36
CA TYR A 511 -31.37 8.82 9.64
C TYR A 511 -30.25 9.25 10.59
N ARG A 512 -30.58 9.95 11.69
CA ARG A 512 -29.59 10.33 12.70
C ARG A 512 -28.90 9.10 13.30
N TRP A 513 -29.68 8.12 13.73
CA TRP A 513 -29.14 6.84 14.24
C TRP A 513 -28.25 6.16 13.20
N TRP A 514 -28.68 6.14 11.93
CA TRP A 514 -27.87 5.56 10.86
C TRP A 514 -26.55 6.30 10.64
N THR A 515 -26.50 7.62 10.81
CA THR A 515 -25.22 8.37 10.68
C THR A 515 -24.28 8.16 11.86
N THR A 516 -24.80 7.84 13.06
CA THR A 516 -24.00 7.75 14.29
C THR A 516 -23.57 6.33 14.62
N ASP A 517 -24.48 5.36 14.45
CA ASP A 517 -24.35 4.03 15.04
C ASP A 517 -24.26 2.93 13.97
N ALA A 518 -25.05 3.01 12.89
CA ALA A 518 -25.02 2.05 11.79
C ALA A 518 -23.72 1.97 10.95
N PRO A 519 -22.88 3.00 10.77
CA PRO A 519 -21.70 2.92 9.88
C PRO A 519 -20.57 2.05 10.45
N THR A 520 -20.77 1.48 11.65
CA THR A 520 -19.89 0.49 12.27
C THR A 520 -20.12 -0.93 11.74
N LEU A 521 -21.16 -1.14 10.92
CA LEU A 521 -21.50 -2.37 10.22
C LEU A 521 -20.64 -2.58 8.95
N ARG A 522 -19.33 -2.28 9.05
CA ARG A 522 -18.36 -2.26 7.94
C ARG A 522 -18.00 -3.65 7.43
#